data_AF-A0A8U0PXG7-F1
#
_entry.id   AF-A0A8U0PXG7-F1
#
_cell.length_a   1.000
_cell.length_b   1.000
_cell.length_c   1.000
_cell.angle_alpha   90.00
_cell.angle_beta   90.00
_cell.angle_gamma   90.00
#
_symmetry.space_group_name_H-M   'P 1'
#
loop_
_entity.id
_entity.type
_entity.pdbx_description
1 polymer ?
#
loop_
_entity_poly.entity_id
_entity_poly.type
_entity_poly.pdbx_seq_one_letter_code
_entity_poly.pdbx_strand_id
1 'polypeptide(L)'
;MLATACQMFMGKSEAEVSNIALETLEGHQRAIIAHLTVEEIYQDRKKFSEQVFKVASSDLVNMGIGVVSYTLKDVHDDQDYLTSLGKARTAQVQKDARIGEAQYKRDAVIREAQAMQEKVSAQYLNEIEMAKAQRDYELKKASYDYEVNTKKAESEMAYQLQVAKTKQRIEEETMQVKVVERSQQIMLQEQEITRKEMELEAKVKKPAEAERYRLERLAEAERAQLIMEAEAEAESIRMRGDAEAFALEAKGRAEAEQMAKKAEAFKQYGEGAMVDMLLEKLPLIAEEISRPLSMAQKVTMVSSGGGEVGAAKLTGEVLNIMTRLPAAVEKLTGISISQVGLSARMG
;
A
#
# COMPACT_ATOMS: atom_id res chain seq x y z
N MET A 1 76.96 -118.98 66.76
CA MET A 1 76.99 -117.70 67.49
C MET A 1 77.61 -117.86 68.88
N LEU A 2 76.98 -118.59 69.81
CA LEU A 2 77.52 -118.82 71.16
C LEU A 2 78.92 -119.47 71.20
N ALA A 3 79.16 -120.53 70.41
CA ALA A 3 80.47 -121.19 70.36
C ALA A 3 81.59 -120.25 69.90
N THR A 4 81.32 -119.40 68.90
CA THR A 4 82.29 -118.44 68.35
C THR A 4 82.55 -117.29 69.32
N ALA A 5 81.51 -116.76 69.97
CA ALA A 5 81.66 -115.77 71.04
C ALA A 5 82.49 -116.33 72.20
N CYS A 6 82.23 -117.56 72.63
CA CYS A 6 83.02 -118.21 73.66
C CYS A 6 84.48 -118.41 73.24
N GLN A 7 84.79 -118.69 71.97
CA GLN A 7 86.17 -118.80 71.49
C GLN A 7 86.90 -117.44 71.44
N MET A 8 86.23 -116.38 71.00
CA MET A 8 86.86 -115.06 70.82
C MET A 8 86.96 -114.26 72.12
N PHE A 9 86.05 -114.48 73.06
CA PHE A 9 85.93 -113.68 74.28
C PHE A 9 86.22 -114.44 75.59
N MET A 10 86.64 -115.71 75.55
CA MET A 10 87.01 -116.43 76.78
C MET A 10 88.16 -115.71 77.50
N GLY A 11 87.96 -115.39 78.79
CA GLY A 11 88.96 -114.73 79.62
C GLY A 11 89.08 -113.21 79.41
N LYS A 12 88.27 -112.61 78.52
CA LYS A 12 88.17 -111.15 78.39
C LYS A 12 87.11 -110.58 79.35
N SER A 13 87.35 -109.38 79.83
CA SER A 13 86.38 -108.59 80.58
C SER A 13 85.30 -108.03 79.66
N GLU A 14 84.14 -107.68 80.23
CA GLU A 14 83.03 -107.05 79.49
C GLU A 14 83.47 -105.75 78.79
N ALA A 15 84.37 -104.98 79.43
CA ALA A 15 84.93 -103.77 78.86
C ALA A 15 85.75 -104.04 77.58
N GLU A 16 86.55 -105.12 77.58
CA GLU A 16 87.31 -105.53 76.39
C GLU A 16 86.42 -106.04 75.27
N VAL A 17 85.34 -106.76 75.59
CA VAL A 17 84.35 -107.21 74.59
C VAL A 17 83.64 -106.00 73.97
N SER A 18 83.23 -105.03 74.79
CA SER A 18 82.61 -103.78 74.33
C SER A 18 83.54 -102.97 73.42
N ASN A 19 84.82 -102.85 73.80
CA ASN A 19 85.82 -102.13 72.99
C ASN A 19 86.03 -102.81 71.63
N ILE A 20 86.14 -104.14 71.57
CA ILE A 20 86.30 -104.86 70.29
C ILE A 20 85.07 -104.66 69.39
N ALA A 21 83.87 -104.71 69.97
CA ALA A 21 82.64 -104.47 69.24
C ALA A 21 82.56 -103.02 68.70
N LEU A 22 82.96 -102.05 69.53
CA LEU A 22 83.01 -100.64 69.17
C LEU A 22 84.02 -100.37 68.05
N GLU A 23 85.25 -100.87 68.17
CA GLU A 23 86.29 -100.71 67.14
C GLU A 23 85.87 -101.30 65.80
N THR A 24 85.21 -102.47 65.83
CA THR A 24 84.68 -103.12 64.61
C THR A 24 83.59 -102.27 63.96
N LEU A 25 82.63 -101.76 64.76
CA LEU A 25 81.55 -100.91 64.28
C LEU A 25 82.08 -99.58 63.72
N GLU A 26 83.03 -98.94 64.42
CA GLU A 26 83.68 -97.71 63.97
C GLU A 26 84.50 -97.91 62.70
N GLY A 27 85.18 -99.06 62.57
CA GLY A 27 85.91 -99.43 61.37
C GLY A 27 85.02 -99.48 60.13
N HIS A 28 83.88 -100.16 60.24
CA HIS A 28 82.88 -100.23 59.17
C HIS A 28 82.22 -98.87 58.90
N GLN A 29 81.88 -98.12 59.95
CA GLN A 29 81.33 -96.77 59.81
C GLN A 29 82.30 -95.86 59.04
N ARG A 30 83.59 -95.87 59.39
CA ARG A 30 84.64 -95.08 58.73
C ARG A 30 84.82 -95.49 57.26
N ALA A 31 84.77 -96.79 56.96
CA ALA A 31 84.86 -97.30 55.60
C ALA A 31 83.69 -96.84 54.71
N ILE A 32 82.46 -96.83 55.23
CA ILE A 32 81.29 -96.34 54.49
C ILE A 32 81.35 -94.83 54.31
N ILE A 33 81.75 -94.06 55.33
CA ILE A 33 81.92 -92.60 55.22
C ILE A 33 82.95 -92.22 54.16
N ALA A 34 84.03 -93.01 54.00
CA ALA A 34 85.07 -92.73 53.00
C ALA A 34 84.58 -92.75 51.55
N HIS A 35 83.45 -93.39 51.26
CA HIS A 35 82.89 -93.52 49.91
C HIS A 35 81.70 -92.58 49.64
N LEU A 36 81.25 -91.82 50.65
CA LEU A 36 80.09 -90.94 50.56
C LEU A 36 80.51 -89.49 50.78
N THR A 37 79.80 -88.59 50.11
CA THR A 37 79.93 -87.15 50.36
C THR A 37 79.17 -86.72 51.61
N VAL A 38 79.57 -85.60 52.24
CA VAL A 38 78.92 -85.07 53.44
C VAL A 38 77.44 -84.74 53.17
N GLU A 39 77.14 -84.29 51.96
CA GLU A 39 75.80 -83.96 51.48
C GLU A 39 74.91 -85.21 51.37
N GLU A 40 75.45 -86.32 50.84
CA GLU A 40 74.70 -87.57 50.71
C GLU A 40 74.36 -88.17 52.08
N ILE A 41 75.31 -88.12 53.02
CA ILE A 41 75.08 -88.56 54.41
C ILE A 41 74.01 -87.69 55.07
N TYR A 42 74.02 -86.38 54.81
CA TYR A 42 73.06 -85.45 55.39
C TYR A 42 71.67 -85.54 54.76
N GLN A 43 71.57 -85.72 53.44
CA GLN A 43 70.32 -85.81 52.69
C GLN A 43 69.59 -87.16 52.91
N ASP A 44 70.33 -88.27 53.00
CA ASP A 44 69.76 -89.61 53.13
C ASP A 44 70.42 -90.41 54.26
N ARG A 45 70.15 -89.97 55.49
CA ARG A 45 70.62 -90.59 56.74
C ARG A 45 70.17 -92.05 56.89
N LYS A 46 69.02 -92.39 56.32
CA LYS A 46 68.43 -93.72 56.41
C LYS A 46 69.24 -94.71 55.59
N LYS A 47 69.53 -94.37 54.32
CA LYS A 47 70.36 -95.18 53.44
C LYS A 47 71.76 -95.42 54.00
N PHE A 48 72.37 -94.39 54.58
CA PHE A 48 73.66 -94.52 55.28
C PHE A 48 73.58 -95.52 56.45
N SER A 49 72.58 -95.36 57.32
CA SER A 49 72.39 -96.22 58.50
C SER A 49 72.15 -97.68 58.11
N GLU A 50 71.38 -97.93 57.05
CA GLU A 50 71.13 -99.27 56.52
C GLU A 50 72.40 -99.92 55.95
N GLN A 51 73.26 -99.16 55.26
CA GLN A 51 74.51 -99.66 54.70
C GLN A 51 75.51 -100.06 55.80
N VAL A 52 75.71 -99.20 56.80
CA VAL A 52 76.59 -99.49 57.94
C VAL A 52 76.08 -100.69 58.72
N PHE A 53 74.76 -100.73 59.00
CA PHE A 53 74.13 -101.85 59.68
C PHE A 53 74.38 -103.17 58.94
N LYS A 54 74.19 -103.22 57.62
CA LYS A 54 74.33 -104.43 56.82
C LYS A 54 75.76 -104.99 56.86
N VAL A 55 76.76 -104.13 56.71
CA VAL A 55 78.17 -104.55 56.68
C VAL A 55 78.66 -104.93 58.08
N ALA A 56 78.38 -104.11 59.09
CA ALA A 56 78.81 -104.37 60.46
C ALA A 56 78.10 -105.58 61.08
N SER A 57 76.81 -105.79 60.79
CA SER A 57 76.07 -106.95 61.30
C SER A 57 76.66 -108.26 60.79
N SER A 58 77.08 -108.33 59.53
CA SER A 58 77.68 -109.54 58.98
C SER A 58 78.98 -109.94 59.69
N ASP A 59 79.77 -108.95 60.11
CA ASP A 59 81.07 -109.17 60.73
C ASP A 59 80.94 -109.45 62.24
N LEU A 60 80.10 -108.68 62.94
CA LEU A 60 79.82 -108.89 64.36
C LEU A 60 79.14 -110.25 64.62
N VAL A 61 78.31 -110.73 63.69
CA VAL A 61 77.72 -112.08 63.77
C VAL A 61 78.79 -113.17 63.77
N ASN A 62 79.89 -112.99 63.01
CA ASN A 62 81.02 -113.92 63.02
C ASN A 62 81.77 -113.90 64.35
N MET A 63 81.76 -112.77 65.08
CA MET A 63 82.28 -112.68 66.45
C MET A 63 81.29 -113.20 67.50
N GLY A 64 80.07 -113.54 67.09
CA GLY A 64 79.01 -114.00 67.96
C GLY A 64 78.23 -112.88 68.66
N ILE A 65 78.31 -111.64 68.16
CA ILE A 65 77.57 -110.46 68.62
C ILE A 65 76.44 -110.16 67.64
N GLY A 66 75.22 -109.96 68.15
CA GLY A 66 74.07 -109.54 67.36
C GLY A 66 73.82 -108.03 67.47
N VAL A 67 73.64 -107.36 66.33
CA VAL A 67 73.25 -105.94 66.30
C VAL A 67 71.73 -105.85 66.19
N VAL A 68 71.08 -105.18 67.14
CA VAL A 68 69.61 -105.02 67.16
C VAL A 68 69.17 -103.88 66.25
N SER A 69 69.86 -102.74 66.30
CA SER A 69 69.60 -101.58 65.46
C SER A 69 70.82 -100.67 65.39
N TYR A 70 70.89 -99.87 64.33
CA TYR A 70 71.89 -98.82 64.17
C TYR A 70 71.18 -97.55 63.69
N THR A 71 71.33 -96.45 64.43
CA THR A 71 70.75 -95.16 64.07
C THR A 71 71.81 -94.07 64.22
N LEU A 72 71.87 -93.20 63.21
CA LEU A 72 72.75 -92.04 63.24
C LEU A 72 72.13 -90.96 64.13
N LYS A 73 72.85 -90.57 65.19
CA LYS A 73 72.38 -89.55 66.13
C LYS A 73 72.56 -88.15 65.58
N ASP A 74 73.81 -87.77 65.27
CA ASP A 74 74.12 -86.45 64.74
C ASP A 74 75.32 -86.49 63.80
N VAL A 75 75.43 -85.50 62.93
CA VAL A 75 76.56 -85.29 62.00
C VAL A 75 77.03 -83.87 62.19
N HIS A 76 78.24 -83.72 62.73
CA HIS A 76 78.86 -82.43 62.95
C HIS A 76 80.10 -82.28 62.07
N ASP A 77 80.41 -81.04 61.72
CA ASP A 77 81.61 -80.66 60.98
C ASP A 77 82.32 -79.55 61.74
N ASP A 78 83.65 -79.64 61.85
CA ASP A 78 84.49 -78.69 62.58
C ASP A 78 84.68 -77.37 61.81
N GLN A 79 84.39 -77.35 60.49
CA GLN A 79 84.62 -76.21 59.59
C GLN A 79 83.33 -75.47 59.18
N ASP A 80 82.22 -75.68 59.90
CA ASP A 80 80.92 -75.00 59.66
C ASP A 80 80.37 -75.12 58.21
N TYR A 81 80.79 -76.14 57.46
CA TYR A 81 80.40 -76.35 56.07
C TYR A 81 78.90 -76.57 55.91
N LEU A 82 78.32 -77.44 56.76
CA LEU A 82 76.89 -77.75 56.74
C LEU A 82 76.02 -76.53 57.03
N THR A 83 76.45 -75.70 57.98
CA THR A 83 75.79 -74.43 58.33
C THR A 83 75.80 -73.47 57.14
N SER A 84 76.92 -73.40 56.41
CA SER A 84 77.10 -72.55 55.24
C SER A 84 76.26 -73.01 54.04
N LEU A 85 76.17 -74.33 53.81
CA LEU A 85 75.31 -74.93 52.79
C LEU A 85 73.82 -74.60 53.04
N GLY A 86 73.38 -74.68 54.30
CA GLY A 86 72.04 -74.28 54.71
C GLY A 86 71.75 -72.82 54.40
N LYS A 87 72.65 -71.90 54.74
CA LYS A 87 72.51 -70.45 54.44
C LYS A 87 72.36 -70.18 52.95
N ALA A 88 73.21 -70.80 52.11
CA ALA A 88 73.14 -70.63 50.66
C ALA A 88 71.81 -71.14 50.09
N ARG A 89 71.34 -72.31 50.55
CA ARG A 89 70.07 -72.88 50.10
C ARG A 89 68.88 -72.02 50.54
N THR A 90 68.87 -71.53 51.77
CA THR A 90 67.83 -70.62 52.27
C THR A 90 67.80 -69.32 51.47
N ALA A 91 68.97 -68.74 51.16
CA ALA A 91 69.05 -67.53 50.34
C ALA A 91 68.53 -67.75 48.92
N GLN A 92 68.82 -68.91 48.30
CA GLN A 92 68.30 -69.28 47.00
C GLN A 92 66.77 -69.39 47.01
N VAL A 93 66.20 -70.13 47.97
CA VAL A 93 64.74 -70.29 48.10
C VAL A 93 64.05 -68.94 48.32
N GLN A 94 64.63 -68.08 49.18
CA GLN A 94 64.09 -66.73 49.39
C GLN A 94 64.16 -65.86 48.13
N LYS A 95 65.25 -65.94 47.36
CA LYS A 95 65.39 -65.23 46.08
C LYS A 95 64.33 -65.70 45.10
N ASP A 96 64.17 -67.01 44.93
CA ASP A 96 63.20 -67.58 44.00
C ASP A 96 61.76 -67.22 44.40
N ALA A 97 61.45 -67.26 45.70
CA ALA A 97 60.16 -66.79 46.23
C ALA A 97 59.91 -65.30 45.91
N ARG A 98 60.90 -64.43 46.14
CA ARG A 98 60.78 -62.99 45.81
C ARG A 98 60.59 -62.74 44.32
N ILE A 99 61.29 -63.50 43.46
CA ILE A 99 61.12 -63.40 42.00
C ILE A 99 59.70 -63.83 41.61
N GLY A 100 59.20 -64.93 42.15
CA GLY A 100 57.83 -65.39 41.92
C GLY A 100 56.81 -64.34 42.34
N GLU A 101 56.92 -63.81 43.57
CA GLU A 101 56.02 -62.75 44.05
C GLU A 101 56.06 -61.50 43.15
N ALA A 102 57.23 -61.07 42.71
CA ALA A 102 57.37 -59.90 41.84
C ALA A 102 56.74 -60.13 40.45
N GLN A 103 56.89 -61.33 39.89
CA GLN A 103 56.27 -61.72 38.63
C GLN A 103 54.74 -61.76 38.75
N TYR A 104 54.20 -62.42 39.77
CA TYR A 104 52.75 -62.45 39.99
C TYR A 104 52.16 -61.07 40.24
N LYS A 105 52.84 -60.22 41.02
CA LYS A 105 52.42 -58.82 41.22
C LYS A 105 52.41 -58.04 39.91
N ARG A 106 53.46 -58.16 39.10
CA ARG A 106 53.54 -57.51 37.78
C ARG A 106 52.39 -57.95 36.87
N ASP A 107 52.15 -59.25 36.78
CA ASP A 107 51.11 -59.81 35.91
C ASP A 107 49.71 -59.43 36.38
N ALA A 108 49.48 -59.39 37.69
CA ALA A 108 48.24 -58.90 38.27
C ALA A 108 47.97 -57.44 37.88
N VAL A 109 48.97 -56.55 38.04
CA VAL A 109 48.84 -55.13 37.67
C VAL A 109 48.59 -54.95 36.17
N ILE A 110 49.27 -55.73 35.31
CA ILE A 110 49.05 -55.66 33.85
C ILE A 110 47.62 -56.07 33.49
N ARG A 111 47.12 -57.18 34.06
CA ARG A 111 45.75 -57.65 33.80
C ARG A 111 44.72 -56.66 34.33
N GLU A 112 44.95 -56.08 35.49
CA GLU A 112 44.07 -55.06 36.07
C GLU A 112 44.04 -53.80 35.18
N ALA A 113 45.20 -53.33 34.72
CA ALA A 113 45.27 -52.18 33.81
C ALA A 113 44.56 -52.46 32.47
N GLN A 114 44.70 -53.65 31.91
CA GLN A 114 43.99 -54.06 30.68
C GLN A 114 42.47 -54.11 30.89
N ALA A 115 42.01 -54.76 31.97
CA ALA A 115 40.59 -54.83 32.29
C ALA A 115 40.00 -53.43 32.54
N MET A 116 40.77 -52.54 33.18
CA MET A 116 40.37 -51.14 33.38
C MET A 116 40.30 -50.39 32.05
N GLN A 117 41.29 -50.56 31.16
CA GLN A 117 41.29 -49.94 29.84
C GLN A 117 40.10 -50.40 28.99
N GLU A 118 39.76 -51.69 29.00
CA GLU A 118 38.58 -52.25 28.33
C GLU A 118 37.28 -51.71 28.91
N LYS A 119 37.16 -51.63 30.24
CA LYS A 119 36.00 -51.04 30.90
C LYS A 119 35.81 -49.58 30.47
N VAL A 120 36.87 -48.79 30.54
CA VAL A 120 36.83 -47.35 30.22
C VAL A 120 36.56 -47.13 28.74
N SER A 121 37.14 -47.92 27.84
CA SER A 121 36.87 -47.83 26.40
C SER A 121 35.42 -48.16 26.08
N ALA A 122 34.85 -49.20 26.70
CA ALA A 122 33.43 -49.54 26.56
C ALA A 122 32.51 -48.43 27.10
N GLN A 123 32.86 -47.79 28.22
CA GLN A 123 32.14 -46.63 28.75
C GLN A 123 32.15 -45.46 27.77
N TYR A 124 33.31 -45.09 27.22
CA TYR A 124 33.40 -44.02 26.23
C TYR A 124 32.63 -44.32 24.95
N LEU A 125 32.65 -45.56 24.46
CA LEU A 125 31.85 -45.95 23.30
C LEU A 125 30.35 -45.77 23.57
N ASN A 126 29.88 -46.21 24.74
CA ASN A 126 28.49 -45.99 25.13
C ASN A 126 28.14 -44.51 25.26
N GLU A 127 29.02 -43.69 25.87
CA GLU A 127 28.82 -42.24 25.98
C GLU A 127 28.76 -41.56 24.61
N ILE A 128 29.63 -41.95 23.67
CA ILE A 128 29.61 -41.45 22.29
C ILE A 128 28.29 -41.79 21.60
N GLU A 129 27.82 -43.03 21.73
CA GLU A 129 26.54 -43.45 21.13
C GLU A 129 25.35 -42.73 21.77
N MET A 130 25.35 -42.54 23.08
CA MET A 130 24.34 -41.73 23.77
C MET A 130 24.36 -40.27 23.29
N ALA A 131 25.54 -39.65 23.18
CA ALA A 131 25.68 -38.28 22.70
C ALA A 131 25.21 -38.13 21.25
N LYS A 132 25.52 -39.10 20.37
CA LYS A 132 24.99 -39.14 19.00
C LYS A 132 23.46 -39.24 18.99
N ALA A 133 22.90 -40.18 19.77
CA ALA A 133 21.45 -40.36 19.85
C ALA A 133 20.75 -39.09 20.36
N GLN A 134 21.33 -38.41 21.36
CA GLN A 134 20.84 -37.15 21.89
C GLN A 134 20.88 -36.05 20.83
N ARG A 135 22.01 -35.87 20.12
CA ARG A 135 22.14 -34.91 19.03
C ARG A 135 21.10 -35.15 17.93
N ASP A 136 20.94 -36.40 17.52
CA ASP A 136 20.02 -36.76 16.44
C ASP A 136 18.55 -36.56 16.89
N TYR A 137 18.23 -36.85 18.15
CA TYR A 137 16.95 -36.51 18.75
C TYR A 137 16.69 -35.00 18.74
N GLU A 138 17.65 -34.19 19.19
CA GLU A 138 17.54 -32.72 19.23
C GLU A 138 17.37 -32.11 17.84
N LEU A 139 18.14 -32.57 16.85
CA LEU A 139 18.00 -32.15 15.46
C LEU A 139 16.60 -32.47 14.91
N LYS A 140 16.11 -33.68 15.18
CA LYS A 140 14.80 -34.11 14.71
C LYS A 140 13.66 -33.37 15.40
N LYS A 141 13.79 -33.11 16.70
CA LYS A 141 12.88 -32.26 17.47
C LYS A 141 12.86 -30.84 16.90
N ALA A 142 14.02 -30.23 16.65
CA ALA A 142 14.12 -28.89 16.08
C ALA A 142 13.48 -28.82 14.67
N SER A 143 13.65 -29.86 13.85
CA SER A 143 12.99 -29.98 12.53
C SER A 143 11.46 -29.99 12.67
N TYR A 144 10.92 -30.80 13.59
CA TYR A 144 9.47 -30.86 13.82
C TYR A 144 8.94 -29.56 14.42
N ASP A 145 9.66 -28.93 15.36
CA ASP A 145 9.28 -27.64 15.93
C ASP A 145 9.25 -26.56 14.84
N TYR A 146 10.23 -26.56 13.92
CA TYR A 146 10.23 -25.67 12.76
C TYR A 146 9.00 -25.90 11.85
N GLU A 147 8.67 -27.14 11.53
CA GLU A 147 7.50 -27.48 10.72
C GLU A 147 6.19 -27.06 11.40
N VAL A 148 6.04 -27.37 12.70
CA VAL A 148 4.87 -27.00 13.50
C VAL A 148 4.73 -25.49 13.59
N ASN A 149 5.82 -24.77 13.86
CA ASN A 149 5.79 -23.31 13.95
C ASN A 149 5.50 -22.66 12.61
N THR A 150 6.05 -23.19 11.51
CA THR A 150 5.73 -22.72 10.15
C THR A 150 4.24 -22.89 9.87
N LYS A 151 3.68 -24.07 10.17
CA LYS A 151 2.23 -24.34 9.97
C LYS A 151 1.34 -23.50 10.88
N LYS A 152 1.75 -23.23 12.12
CA LYS A 152 1.05 -22.30 13.02
C LYS A 152 1.08 -20.88 12.47
N ALA A 153 2.24 -20.38 12.06
CA ALA A 153 2.38 -19.04 11.47
C ALA A 153 1.56 -18.90 10.18
N GLU A 154 1.57 -19.91 9.31
CA GLU A 154 0.71 -19.96 8.12
C GLU A 154 -0.78 -19.92 8.50
N SER A 155 -1.19 -20.66 9.52
CA SER A 155 -2.58 -20.70 10.01
C SER A 155 -3.01 -19.36 10.61
N GLU A 156 -2.15 -18.73 11.41
CA GLU A 156 -2.38 -17.40 11.98
C GLU A 156 -2.46 -16.33 10.88
N MET A 157 -1.57 -16.38 9.90
CA MET A 157 -1.59 -15.45 8.75
C MET A 157 -2.86 -15.64 7.91
N ALA A 158 -3.28 -16.89 7.67
CA ALA A 158 -4.52 -17.21 6.99
C ALA A 158 -5.74 -16.70 7.78
N TYR A 159 -5.75 -16.86 9.10
CA TYR A 159 -6.79 -16.30 9.97
C TYR A 159 -6.83 -14.77 9.90
N GLN A 160 -5.69 -14.09 10.03
CA GLN A 160 -5.60 -12.64 9.92
C GLN A 160 -6.06 -12.14 8.54
N LEU A 161 -5.65 -12.81 7.46
CA LEU A 161 -6.11 -12.52 6.10
C LEU A 161 -7.63 -12.67 5.99
N GLN A 162 -8.20 -13.72 6.58
CA GLN A 162 -9.64 -13.95 6.57
C GLN A 162 -10.40 -12.86 7.35
N VAL A 163 -9.87 -12.43 8.50
CA VAL A 163 -10.41 -11.30 9.28
C VAL A 163 -10.37 -10.02 8.44
N ALA A 164 -9.24 -9.73 7.78
CA ALA A 164 -9.10 -8.55 6.92
C ALA A 164 -10.07 -8.57 5.73
N LYS A 165 -10.19 -9.71 5.01
CA LYS A 165 -11.17 -9.89 3.93
C LYS A 165 -12.60 -9.71 4.41
N THR A 166 -12.93 -10.28 5.57
CA THR A 166 -14.28 -10.15 6.15
C THR A 166 -14.56 -8.70 6.51
N LYS A 167 -13.58 -7.99 7.10
CA LYS A 167 -13.71 -6.56 7.41
C LYS A 167 -13.90 -5.72 6.15
N GLN A 168 -13.11 -5.96 5.10
CA GLN A 168 -13.27 -5.28 3.81
C GLN A 168 -14.68 -5.52 3.23
N ARG A 169 -15.17 -6.76 3.24
CA ARG A 169 -16.51 -7.07 2.77
C ARG A 169 -17.60 -6.38 3.60
N ILE A 170 -17.44 -6.30 4.92
CA ILE A 170 -18.36 -5.52 5.78
C ILE A 170 -18.31 -4.05 5.39
N GLU A 171 -17.12 -3.46 5.18
CA GLU A 171 -16.99 -2.06 4.76
C GLU A 171 -17.66 -1.82 3.39
N GLU A 172 -17.46 -2.70 2.42
CA GLU A 172 -18.13 -2.65 1.11
C GLU A 172 -19.66 -2.69 1.24
N GLU A 173 -20.21 -3.63 2.02
CA GLU A 173 -21.65 -3.71 2.30
C GLU A 173 -22.17 -2.45 3.02
N THR A 174 -21.43 -1.92 4.01
CA THR A 174 -21.82 -0.67 4.70
C THR A 174 -21.80 0.53 3.75
N MET A 175 -20.88 0.56 2.78
CA MET A 175 -20.83 1.60 1.75
C MET A 175 -22.02 1.47 0.81
N GLN A 176 -22.41 0.25 0.42
CA GLN A 176 -23.62 0.02 -0.38
C GLN A 176 -24.88 0.49 0.34
N VAL A 177 -25.02 0.18 1.64
CA VAL A 177 -26.12 0.70 2.46
C VAL A 177 -26.14 2.23 2.43
N LYS A 178 -25.00 2.90 2.64
CA LYS A 178 -24.92 4.37 2.56
C LYS A 178 -25.27 4.93 1.18
N VAL A 179 -24.89 4.25 0.09
CA VAL A 179 -25.25 4.65 -1.27
C VAL A 179 -26.76 4.54 -1.48
N VAL A 180 -27.39 3.47 -0.99
CA VAL A 180 -28.84 3.28 -1.05
C VAL A 180 -29.57 4.32 -0.18
N GLU A 181 -29.11 4.58 1.05
CA GLU A 181 -29.67 5.64 1.89
C GLU A 181 -29.58 7.01 1.19
N ARG A 182 -28.43 7.32 0.59
CA ARG A 182 -28.22 8.58 -0.11
C ARG A 182 -29.04 8.68 -1.40
N SER A 183 -29.19 7.59 -2.15
CA SER A 183 -30.04 7.58 -3.34
C SER A 183 -31.52 7.73 -2.98
N GLN A 184 -31.98 7.12 -1.88
CA GLN A 184 -33.32 7.35 -1.34
C GLN A 184 -33.50 8.79 -0.87
N GLN A 185 -32.49 9.41 -0.23
CA GLN A 185 -32.54 10.83 0.13
C GLN A 185 -32.65 11.73 -1.10
N ILE A 186 -31.88 11.47 -2.16
CA ILE A 186 -31.98 12.21 -3.42
C ILE A 186 -33.37 12.04 -4.02
N MET A 187 -33.90 10.82 -4.06
CA MET A 187 -35.25 10.56 -4.56
C MET A 187 -36.32 11.32 -3.75
N LEU A 188 -36.20 11.34 -2.42
CA LEU A 188 -37.09 12.12 -1.56
C LEU A 188 -36.97 13.62 -1.85
N GLN A 189 -35.75 14.14 -2.01
CA GLN A 189 -35.51 15.53 -2.36
C GLN A 189 -36.07 15.90 -3.75
N GLU A 190 -35.93 15.03 -4.75
CA GLU A 190 -36.54 15.22 -6.07
C GLU A 190 -38.08 15.22 -5.97
N GLN A 191 -38.66 14.34 -5.15
CA GLN A 191 -40.09 14.34 -4.87
C GLN A 191 -40.54 15.62 -4.13
N GLU A 192 -39.73 16.15 -3.21
CA GLU A 192 -40.00 17.43 -2.56
C GLU A 192 -39.88 18.61 -3.53
N ILE A 193 -38.86 18.60 -4.41
CA ILE A 193 -38.68 19.61 -5.47
C ILE A 193 -39.89 19.59 -6.40
N THR A 194 -40.30 18.43 -6.91
CA THR A 194 -41.47 18.32 -7.78
C THR A 194 -42.76 18.74 -7.09
N ARG A 195 -42.98 18.38 -5.82
CA ARG A 195 -44.12 18.93 -5.05
C ARG A 195 -44.06 20.45 -4.94
N LYS A 196 -42.89 21.01 -4.67
CA LYS A 196 -42.68 22.45 -4.54
C LYS A 196 -42.84 23.17 -5.87
N GLU A 197 -42.41 22.57 -6.97
CA GLU A 197 -42.65 23.06 -8.33
C GLU A 197 -44.14 23.09 -8.66
N MET A 198 -44.87 22.00 -8.38
CA MET A 198 -46.32 21.95 -8.56
C MET A 198 -47.04 22.99 -7.68
N GLU A 199 -46.57 23.20 -6.45
CA GLU A 199 -47.11 24.23 -5.55
C GLU A 199 -46.84 25.63 -6.09
N LEU A 200 -45.62 25.92 -6.54
CA LEU A 200 -45.25 27.21 -7.15
C LEU A 200 -45.99 27.45 -8.47
N GLU A 201 -46.19 26.40 -9.27
CA GLU A 201 -46.98 26.46 -10.49
C GLU A 201 -48.44 26.81 -10.17
N ALA A 202 -49.05 26.16 -9.18
CA ALA A 202 -50.42 26.44 -8.76
C ALA A 202 -50.58 27.82 -8.09
N LYS A 203 -49.64 28.25 -7.24
CA LYS A 203 -49.75 29.49 -6.46
C LYS A 203 -49.25 30.74 -7.19
N VAL A 204 -48.23 30.61 -8.04
CA VAL A 204 -47.56 31.75 -8.66
C VAL A 204 -47.83 31.79 -10.16
N LYS A 205 -47.54 30.70 -10.90
CA LYS A 205 -47.68 30.72 -12.36
C LYS A 205 -49.14 30.80 -12.81
N LYS A 206 -50.05 29.97 -12.28
CA LYS A 206 -51.46 29.99 -12.70
C LYS A 206 -52.16 31.34 -12.43
N PRO A 207 -52.01 31.98 -11.25
CA PRO A 207 -52.55 33.31 -11.03
C PRO A 207 -51.85 34.39 -11.87
N ALA A 208 -50.53 34.30 -12.07
CA ALA A 208 -49.81 35.24 -12.92
C ALA A 208 -50.19 35.10 -14.40
N GLU A 209 -50.43 33.89 -14.90
CA GLU A 209 -50.93 33.63 -16.25
C GLU A 209 -52.39 34.08 -16.40
N ALA A 210 -53.23 33.84 -15.40
CA ALA A 210 -54.60 34.36 -15.37
C ALA A 210 -54.61 35.90 -15.38
N GLU A 211 -53.73 36.55 -14.61
CA GLU A 211 -53.62 38.00 -14.59
C GLU A 211 -53.02 38.55 -15.89
N ARG A 212 -52.00 37.89 -16.47
CA ARG A 212 -51.46 38.26 -17.78
C ARG A 212 -52.53 38.15 -18.86
N TYR A 213 -53.31 37.06 -18.87
CA TYR A 213 -54.41 36.87 -19.80
C TYR A 213 -55.51 37.94 -19.60
N ARG A 214 -55.84 38.29 -18.34
CA ARG A 214 -56.77 39.38 -18.03
C ARG A 214 -56.26 40.72 -18.57
N LEU A 215 -54.98 41.03 -18.37
CA LEU A 215 -54.35 42.24 -18.87
C LEU A 215 -54.29 42.29 -20.40
N GLU A 216 -53.90 41.19 -21.05
CA GLU A 216 -53.88 41.07 -22.51
C GLU A 216 -55.28 41.29 -23.10
N ARG A 217 -56.32 40.71 -22.49
CA ARG A 217 -57.72 40.92 -22.91
C ARG A 217 -58.22 42.33 -22.67
N LEU A 218 -57.85 42.97 -21.56
CA LEU A 218 -58.14 44.37 -21.31
C LEU A 218 -57.46 45.29 -22.33
N ALA A 219 -56.18 45.05 -22.62
CA ALA A 219 -55.42 45.81 -23.61
C ALA A 219 -55.94 45.58 -25.05
N GLU A 220 -56.39 44.37 -25.38
CA GLU A 220 -57.06 44.06 -26.65
C GLU A 220 -58.42 44.75 -26.75
N ALA A 221 -59.20 44.80 -25.67
CA ALA A 221 -60.46 45.54 -25.61
C ALA A 221 -60.23 47.06 -25.73
N GLU A 222 -59.20 47.61 -25.08
CA GLU A 222 -58.82 49.03 -25.18
C GLU A 222 -58.34 49.38 -26.60
N ARG A 223 -57.50 48.54 -27.22
CA ARG A 223 -57.13 48.69 -28.64
C ARG A 223 -58.35 48.65 -29.55
N ALA A 224 -59.28 47.73 -29.32
CA ALA A 224 -60.50 47.63 -30.12
C ALA A 224 -61.40 48.86 -29.95
N GLN A 225 -61.53 49.40 -28.73
CA GLN A 225 -62.23 50.67 -28.49
C GLN A 225 -61.57 51.84 -29.23
N LEU A 226 -60.26 51.96 -29.14
CA LEU A 226 -59.51 53.04 -29.77
C LEU A 226 -59.56 52.97 -31.31
N ILE A 227 -59.58 51.76 -31.88
CA ILE A 227 -59.81 51.54 -33.31
C ILE A 227 -61.25 51.92 -33.69
N MET A 228 -62.27 51.49 -32.93
CA MET A 228 -63.66 51.88 -33.20
C MET A 228 -63.88 53.40 -33.09
N GLU A 229 -63.24 54.05 -32.13
CA GLU A 229 -63.33 55.49 -31.93
C GLU A 229 -62.64 56.25 -33.08
N ALA A 230 -61.47 55.78 -33.52
CA ALA A 230 -60.78 56.30 -34.70
C ALA A 230 -61.56 56.04 -36.01
N GLU A 231 -62.23 54.89 -36.15
CA GLU A 231 -63.11 54.59 -37.29
C GLU A 231 -64.35 55.48 -37.28
N ALA A 232 -64.97 55.71 -36.12
CA ALA A 232 -66.09 56.62 -35.95
C ALA A 232 -65.69 58.08 -36.26
N GLU A 233 -64.49 58.51 -35.86
CA GLU A 233 -63.94 59.82 -36.21
C GLU A 233 -63.67 59.93 -37.71
N ALA A 234 -63.08 58.90 -38.33
CA ALA A 234 -62.83 58.85 -39.77
C ALA A 234 -64.14 58.83 -40.59
N GLU A 235 -65.19 58.19 -40.09
CA GLU A 235 -66.52 58.19 -40.70
C GLU A 235 -67.23 59.54 -40.50
N SER A 236 -67.07 60.19 -39.34
CA SER A 236 -67.56 61.56 -39.10
C SER A 236 -66.89 62.58 -40.03
N ILE A 237 -65.58 62.46 -40.24
CA ILE A 237 -64.82 63.30 -41.19
C ILE A 237 -65.27 63.02 -42.62
N ARG A 238 -65.49 61.76 -43.02
CA ARG A 238 -66.05 61.43 -44.35
C ARG A 238 -67.43 62.04 -44.55
N MET A 239 -68.36 61.89 -43.60
CA MET A 239 -69.69 62.49 -43.69
C MET A 239 -69.64 64.03 -43.73
N ARG A 240 -68.73 64.66 -42.99
CA ARG A 240 -68.50 66.12 -43.09
C ARG A 240 -67.91 66.50 -44.45
N GLY A 241 -66.96 65.75 -44.97
CA GLY A 241 -66.36 65.96 -46.29
C GLY A 241 -67.38 65.81 -47.42
N ASP A 242 -68.25 64.80 -47.34
CA ASP A 242 -69.35 64.60 -48.30
C ASP A 242 -70.39 65.73 -48.19
N ALA A 243 -70.72 66.18 -46.97
CA ALA A 243 -71.62 67.31 -46.76
C ALA A 243 -71.02 68.64 -47.27
N GLU A 244 -69.72 68.87 -47.08
CA GLU A 244 -68.99 70.02 -47.62
C GLU A 244 -68.89 69.96 -49.15
N ALA A 245 -68.66 68.78 -49.74
CA ALA A 245 -68.68 68.59 -51.18
C ALA A 245 -70.07 68.88 -51.77
N PHE A 246 -71.14 68.41 -51.12
CA PHE A 246 -72.52 68.70 -51.54
C PHE A 246 -72.86 70.20 -51.41
N ALA A 247 -72.40 70.86 -50.34
CA ALA A 247 -72.58 72.30 -50.15
C ALA A 247 -71.78 73.12 -51.18
N LEU A 248 -70.58 72.67 -51.54
CA LEU A 248 -69.74 73.29 -52.56
C LEU A 248 -70.33 73.11 -53.97
N GLU A 249 -70.86 71.94 -54.29
CA GLU A 249 -71.53 71.68 -55.57
C GLU A 249 -72.82 72.50 -55.69
N ALA A 250 -73.61 72.61 -54.62
CA ALA A 250 -74.79 73.47 -54.56
C ALA A 250 -74.44 74.96 -54.72
N LYS A 251 -73.35 75.43 -54.09
CA LYS A 251 -72.83 76.79 -54.31
C LYS A 251 -72.32 76.99 -55.74
N GLY A 252 -71.57 76.04 -56.29
CA GLY A 252 -71.06 76.09 -57.65
C GLY A 252 -72.18 76.11 -58.69
N ARG A 253 -73.27 75.38 -58.46
CA ARG A 253 -74.47 75.39 -59.31
C ARG A 253 -75.24 76.71 -59.19
N ALA A 254 -75.36 77.26 -57.99
CA ALA A 254 -75.98 78.56 -57.76
C ALA A 254 -75.16 79.72 -58.39
N GLU A 255 -73.83 79.65 -58.33
CA GLU A 255 -72.93 80.61 -58.98
C GLU A 255 -72.95 80.47 -60.50
N ALA A 256 -73.01 79.23 -61.02
CA ALA A 256 -73.16 78.97 -62.45
C ALA A 256 -74.52 79.46 -62.99
N GLU A 257 -75.61 79.27 -62.25
CA GLU A 257 -76.93 79.82 -62.59
C GLU A 257 -76.98 81.35 -62.48
N GLN A 258 -76.32 81.94 -61.49
CA GLN A 258 -76.14 83.39 -61.38
C GLN A 258 -75.33 83.96 -62.55
N MET A 259 -74.25 83.28 -62.96
CA MET A 259 -73.46 83.67 -64.13
C MET A 259 -74.24 83.52 -65.43
N ALA A 260 -75.03 82.45 -65.59
CA ALA A 260 -75.89 82.26 -66.75
C ALA A 260 -77.00 83.32 -66.84
N LYS A 261 -77.66 83.64 -65.72
CA LYS A 261 -78.66 84.72 -65.65
C LYS A 261 -78.04 86.10 -65.84
N LYS A 262 -76.82 86.34 -65.34
CA LYS A 262 -76.06 87.57 -65.65
C LYS A 262 -75.73 87.63 -67.15
N ALA A 263 -75.30 86.54 -67.77
CA ALA A 263 -75.01 86.49 -69.20
C ALA A 263 -76.26 86.71 -70.08
N GLU A 264 -77.42 86.22 -69.67
CA GLU A 264 -78.71 86.53 -70.33
C GLU A 264 -79.15 87.98 -70.11
N ALA A 265 -78.93 88.54 -68.91
CA ALA A 265 -79.16 89.95 -68.66
C ALA A 265 -78.26 90.82 -69.57
N PHE A 266 -76.96 90.51 -69.70
CA PHE A 266 -76.02 91.24 -70.57
C PHE A 266 -76.41 91.25 -72.05
N LYS A 267 -77.19 90.28 -72.55
CA LYS A 267 -77.69 90.29 -73.93
C LYS A 267 -78.82 91.30 -74.18
N GLN A 268 -79.49 91.79 -73.14
CA GLN A 268 -80.60 92.76 -73.26
C GLN A 268 -80.18 94.20 -72.93
N TYR A 269 -78.91 94.44 -72.57
CA TYR A 269 -78.36 95.80 -72.37
C TYR A 269 -77.75 96.32 -73.68
N GLY A 270 -78.49 97.18 -74.38
CA GLY A 270 -77.99 97.95 -75.53
C GLY A 270 -76.88 98.93 -75.16
N GLU A 271 -76.10 99.34 -76.16
CA GLU A 271 -74.75 99.93 -76.17
C GLU A 271 -74.44 101.13 -75.23
N GLY A 272 -75.38 101.64 -74.44
CA GLY A 272 -75.20 102.78 -73.53
C GLY A 272 -74.80 102.45 -72.08
N ALA A 273 -75.00 101.22 -71.60
CA ALA A 273 -74.81 100.88 -70.16
C ALA A 273 -73.38 100.42 -69.79
N MET A 274 -72.51 100.14 -70.78
CA MET A 274 -71.12 99.75 -70.52
C MET A 274 -70.27 100.89 -69.93
N VAL A 275 -70.64 102.15 -70.16
CA VAL A 275 -69.87 103.31 -69.70
C VAL A 275 -70.11 103.60 -68.21
N ASP A 276 -71.33 103.37 -67.71
CA ASP A 276 -71.69 103.63 -66.29
C ASP A 276 -71.08 102.58 -65.35
N MET A 277 -71.04 101.31 -65.78
CA MET A 277 -70.46 100.22 -65.00
C MET A 277 -68.92 100.33 -64.87
N LEU A 278 -68.25 100.94 -65.84
CA LEU A 278 -66.82 101.24 -65.79
C LEU A 278 -66.52 102.37 -64.80
N LEU A 279 -67.37 103.39 -64.71
CA LEU A 279 -67.23 104.46 -63.72
C LEU A 279 -67.45 103.99 -62.28
N GLU A 280 -68.37 103.05 -62.03
CA GLU A 280 -68.59 102.48 -60.68
C GLU A 280 -67.46 101.55 -60.21
N LYS A 281 -66.77 100.86 -61.13
CA LYS A 281 -65.71 99.90 -60.79
C LYS A 281 -64.30 100.53 -60.70
N LEU A 282 -64.11 101.75 -61.21
CA LEU A 282 -62.84 102.47 -61.14
C LEU A 282 -62.31 102.72 -59.70
N PRO A 283 -63.15 103.04 -58.69
CA PRO A 283 -62.68 103.18 -57.31
C PRO A 283 -62.11 101.87 -56.74
N LEU A 284 -62.71 100.72 -57.07
CA LEU A 284 -62.29 99.40 -56.55
C LEU A 284 -60.92 98.97 -57.11
N ILE A 285 -60.60 99.35 -58.35
CA ILE A 285 -59.26 99.12 -58.91
C ILE A 285 -58.24 100.05 -58.24
N ALA A 286 -58.60 101.30 -57.93
CA ALA A 286 -57.73 102.21 -57.20
C ALA A 286 -57.43 101.72 -55.76
N GLU A 287 -58.42 101.15 -55.07
CA GLU A 287 -58.25 100.58 -53.72
C GLU A 287 -57.32 99.35 -53.73
N GLU A 288 -57.50 98.42 -54.67
CA GLU A 288 -56.71 97.19 -54.73
C GLU A 288 -55.26 97.42 -55.18
N ILE A 289 -54.99 98.46 -55.99
CA ILE A 289 -53.63 98.92 -56.32
C ILE A 289 -52.95 99.60 -55.11
N SER A 290 -53.72 100.17 -54.17
CA SER A 290 -53.18 100.87 -52.98
C SER A 290 -52.92 99.97 -51.77
N ARG A 291 -53.49 98.75 -51.74
CA ARG A 291 -53.30 97.75 -50.66
C ARG A 291 -51.85 97.41 -50.31
N PRO A 292 -50.90 97.29 -51.26
CA PRO A 292 -49.51 96.99 -50.93
C PRO A 292 -48.79 98.12 -50.18
N LEU A 293 -49.34 99.35 -50.19
CA LEU A 293 -48.79 100.49 -49.44
C LEU A 293 -49.44 100.67 -48.06
N SER A 294 -50.68 100.21 -47.85
CA SER A 294 -51.40 100.37 -46.57
C SER A 294 -51.09 99.27 -45.52
N MET A 295 -50.62 98.09 -45.95
CA MET A 295 -50.30 96.97 -45.06
C MET A 295 -48.88 96.99 -44.47
N ALA A 296 -48.02 97.95 -44.81
CA ALA A 296 -46.68 98.09 -44.24
C ALA A 296 -46.65 99.07 -43.04
N GLN A 297 -47.39 98.78 -41.97
CA GLN A 297 -47.48 99.67 -40.79
C GLN A 297 -46.28 99.59 -39.83
N LYS A 298 -45.28 98.72 -40.05
CA LYS A 298 -44.04 98.72 -39.27
C LYS A 298 -42.88 98.02 -39.98
N VAL A 299 -42.11 98.76 -40.77
CA VAL A 299 -40.78 98.32 -41.25
C VAL A 299 -39.78 98.55 -40.13
N THR A 300 -39.46 97.50 -39.38
CA THR A 300 -38.44 97.55 -38.33
C THR A 300 -37.08 97.33 -38.99
N MET A 301 -36.42 98.43 -39.36
CA MET A 301 -35.08 98.42 -39.94
C MET A 301 -34.06 98.37 -38.80
N VAL A 302 -33.45 97.20 -38.58
CA VAL A 302 -32.33 97.05 -37.64
C VAL A 302 -31.07 97.45 -38.38
N SER A 303 -30.55 98.64 -38.10
CA SER A 303 -29.26 99.12 -38.62
C SER A 303 -28.34 99.45 -37.46
N SER A 304 -27.31 98.62 -37.30
CA SER A 304 -26.08 98.97 -36.58
C SER A 304 -24.92 98.81 -37.57
N GLY A 305 -24.67 99.85 -38.37
CA GLY A 305 -23.46 99.91 -39.20
C GLY A 305 -23.57 100.76 -40.46
N GLY A 306 -23.59 102.09 -40.27
CA GLY A 306 -23.08 103.12 -41.21
C GLY A 306 -23.40 103.01 -42.71
N GLY A 307 -24.54 103.58 -43.13
CA GLY A 307 -24.80 103.91 -44.54
C GLY A 307 -26.22 104.43 -44.75
N GLU A 308 -26.36 105.52 -45.52
CA GLU A 308 -27.59 106.32 -45.72
C GLU A 308 -28.86 105.52 -46.01
N VAL A 309 -29.93 105.89 -45.30
CA VAL A 309 -31.27 105.28 -45.30
C VAL A 309 -32.22 106.21 -46.06
N GLY A 310 -32.97 105.69 -47.04
CA GLY A 310 -33.99 106.45 -47.75
C GLY A 310 -34.45 105.81 -49.06
N ALA A 311 -35.61 106.22 -49.56
CA ALA A 311 -36.41 105.62 -50.65
C ALA A 311 -35.69 105.20 -51.94
N ALA A 312 -34.45 105.66 -52.17
CA ALA A 312 -33.62 105.33 -53.34
C ALA A 312 -33.17 103.86 -53.41
N LYS A 313 -33.03 103.14 -52.29
CA LYS A 313 -32.74 101.68 -52.30
C LYS A 313 -33.98 100.84 -52.59
N LEU A 314 -35.13 101.26 -52.07
CA LEU A 314 -36.44 100.64 -52.31
C LEU A 314 -36.85 100.72 -53.78
N THR A 315 -36.66 101.87 -54.43
CA THR A 315 -36.93 102.02 -55.88
C THR A 315 -35.98 101.19 -56.74
N GLY A 316 -34.71 101.02 -56.34
CA GLY A 316 -33.75 100.14 -57.02
C GLY A 316 -34.07 98.65 -56.88
N GLU A 317 -34.56 98.21 -55.71
CA GLU A 317 -34.99 96.83 -55.49
C GLU A 317 -36.30 96.50 -56.20
N VAL A 318 -37.26 97.44 -56.28
CA VAL A 318 -38.50 97.27 -57.05
C VAL A 318 -38.22 97.16 -58.55
N LEU A 319 -37.28 97.95 -59.09
CA LEU A 319 -36.81 97.84 -60.48
C LEU A 319 -36.11 96.50 -60.76
N ASN A 320 -35.36 95.96 -59.79
CA ASN A 320 -34.74 94.63 -59.90
C ASN A 320 -35.76 93.48 -59.80
N ILE A 321 -36.86 93.66 -59.08
CA ILE A 321 -37.95 92.67 -59.02
C ILE A 321 -38.78 92.71 -60.32
N MET A 322 -39.07 93.90 -60.87
CA MET A 322 -39.78 94.04 -62.14
C MET A 322 -39.01 93.45 -63.33
N THR A 323 -37.68 93.54 -63.35
CA THR A 323 -36.87 92.93 -64.42
C THR A 323 -36.75 91.41 -64.29
N ARG A 324 -36.93 90.84 -63.09
CA ARG A 324 -36.88 89.39 -62.86
C ARG A 324 -38.23 88.69 -62.93
N LEU A 325 -39.33 89.43 -62.80
CA LEU A 325 -40.69 88.90 -62.85
C LEU A 325 -41.01 88.12 -64.15
N PRO A 326 -40.66 88.61 -65.35
CA PRO A 326 -40.93 87.87 -66.59
C PRO A 326 -40.25 86.51 -66.64
N ALA A 327 -38.99 86.43 -66.17
CA ALA A 327 -38.21 85.20 -66.14
C ALA A 327 -38.64 84.20 -65.05
N ALA A 328 -39.26 84.69 -63.96
CA ALA A 328 -39.79 83.85 -62.89
C ALA A 328 -41.14 83.21 -63.26
N VAL A 329 -42.00 83.95 -63.98
CA VAL A 329 -43.25 83.42 -64.52
C VAL A 329 -42.97 82.37 -65.59
N GLU A 330 -42.04 82.63 -66.51
CA GLU A 330 -41.64 81.68 -67.55
C GLU A 330 -41.10 80.35 -66.98
N LYS A 331 -40.33 80.40 -65.88
CA LYS A 331 -39.80 79.21 -65.21
C LYS A 331 -40.84 78.40 -64.42
N LEU A 332 -41.97 79.00 -64.03
CA LEU A 332 -43.00 78.34 -63.22
C LEU A 332 -44.21 77.88 -64.04
N THR A 333 -44.50 78.51 -65.18
CA THR A 333 -45.67 78.20 -66.01
C THR A 333 -45.32 77.72 -67.42
N GLY A 334 -44.06 77.82 -67.84
CA GLY A 334 -43.62 77.39 -69.17
C GLY A 334 -44.12 78.25 -70.34
N ILE A 335 -44.72 79.41 -70.06
CA ILE A 335 -45.30 80.31 -71.09
C ILE A 335 -44.58 81.66 -71.05
N SER A 336 -43.93 82.03 -72.16
CA SER A 336 -43.20 83.29 -72.33
C SER A 336 -44.13 84.43 -72.76
N ILE A 337 -44.30 85.43 -71.90
CA ILE A 337 -45.13 86.64 -72.16
C ILE A 337 -44.46 87.62 -73.16
N SER A 338 -43.19 87.41 -73.49
CA SER A 338 -42.42 88.20 -74.47
C SER A 338 -42.76 87.90 -75.95
N GLN A 339 -43.70 86.99 -76.25
CA GLN A 339 -44.15 86.69 -77.63
C GLN A 339 -45.62 87.03 -77.93
N VAL A 340 -46.40 87.58 -76.98
CA VAL A 340 -47.83 87.88 -77.20
C VAL A 340 -48.08 89.31 -77.71
N GLY A 341 -47.05 90.17 -77.79
CA GLY A 341 -47.17 91.58 -78.19
C GLY A 341 -46.75 91.95 -79.62
N LEU A 342 -46.37 91.00 -80.49
CA LEU A 342 -45.79 91.31 -81.81
C LEU A 342 -46.38 90.52 -83.01
N SER A 343 -47.55 89.90 -82.84
CA SER A 343 -48.36 89.37 -83.96
C SER A 343 -49.49 90.31 -84.42
N ALA A 344 -49.35 91.62 -84.19
CA ALA A 344 -50.26 92.63 -84.71
C ALA A 344 -49.48 93.79 -85.38
N ARG A 345 -48.58 93.45 -86.31
CA ARG A 345 -48.21 94.30 -87.45
C ARG A 345 -47.43 93.46 -88.48
N MET A 346 -48.11 93.21 -89.60
CA MET A 346 -47.67 92.57 -90.86
C MET A 346 -47.73 91.03 -90.90
N GLY A 347 -48.92 90.56 -91.30
CA GLY A 347 -49.35 89.21 -91.60
C GLY A 347 -50.85 89.21 -91.74
#